data_AF-A0A3G7TMQ2-F1
#
_entry.id   AF-A0A3G7TMQ2-F1
#
_cell.length_a   1.000
_cell.length_b   1.000
_cell.length_c   1.000
_cell.angle_alpha   90.00
_cell.angle_beta   90.00
_cell.angle_gamma   90.00
#
_symmetry.space_group_name_H-M   'P 1'
#
loop_
_entity.id
_entity.type
_entity.pdbx_description
1 polymer ?
#
loop_
_entity_poly.entity_id
_entity_poly.type
_entity_poly.pdbx_seq_one_letter_code
_entity_poly.pdbx_strand_id
1 'polypeptide(L)'
;MNKPSLLLASPRRILIGALISVSGGFSLTPTALAAGASEQANIEVMIRQLNALEDSARRSATIASEPGQRYHFDYERLAGDIQRVRQGLQEYLTPSRAQPRDPAELAGKYTLTGGRMP
;
A
#
# COMPACT_ATOMS: atom_id res chain seq x y z
N MET A 1 43.96 32.66 34.64
CA MET A 1 42.76 31.89 34.26
C MET A 1 42.13 32.63 33.08
N ASN A 2 42.21 32.03 31.91
CA ASN A 2 42.33 32.74 30.63
C ASN A 2 40.96 32.94 29.99
N LYS A 3 40.66 34.17 29.54
CA LYS A 3 39.75 34.41 28.42
C LYS A 3 40.60 34.73 27.20
N PRO A 4 40.21 34.23 26.02
CA PRO A 4 39.87 35.19 24.98
C PRO A 4 38.56 34.86 24.26
N SER A 5 37.83 35.94 24.02
CA SER A 5 36.73 36.10 23.09
C SER A 5 37.18 35.84 21.64
N LEU A 6 36.25 35.43 20.77
CA LEU A 6 35.87 36.11 19.51
C LEU A 6 35.31 35.14 18.43
N LEU A 7 34.16 35.55 17.90
CA LEU A 7 33.81 35.64 16.47
C LEU A 7 33.54 34.37 15.63
N LEU A 8 32.28 34.31 15.21
CA LEU A 8 31.82 34.47 13.81
C LEU A 8 31.63 33.22 12.94
N ALA A 9 30.54 33.33 12.16
CA ALA A 9 30.25 32.72 10.86
C ALA A 9 29.46 31.41 10.85
N SER A 10 28.14 31.57 10.70
CA SER A 10 27.27 30.60 10.01
C SER A 10 27.43 30.77 8.49
N PRO A 11 27.50 29.69 7.70
CA PRO A 11 27.26 29.77 6.26
C PRO A 11 25.89 29.20 5.87
N ARG A 12 25.06 30.09 5.32
CA ARG A 12 23.93 29.81 4.42
C ARG A 12 24.36 28.94 3.24
N ARG A 13 23.51 28.00 2.82
CA ARG A 13 23.39 27.61 1.40
C ARG A 13 21.92 27.43 1.01
N ILE A 14 21.40 28.45 0.34
CA ILE A 14 20.12 28.47 -0.36
C ILE A 14 20.34 27.66 -1.65
N LEU A 15 19.63 26.55 -1.82
CA LEU A 15 19.59 25.86 -3.11
C LEU A 15 18.36 26.35 -3.88
N ILE A 16 18.64 27.21 -4.85
CA ILE A 16 17.73 27.61 -5.93
C ILE A 16 17.58 26.40 -6.86
N GLY A 17 16.35 25.94 -7.09
CA GLY A 17 16.03 24.87 -8.04
C GLY A 17 14.84 25.30 -8.91
N ALA A 18 15.05 25.30 -10.21
CA ALA A 18 14.39 26.14 -11.21
C ALA A 18 12.91 25.82 -11.51
N LEU A 19 12.21 26.89 -11.89
CA LEU A 19 10.87 26.95 -12.48
C LEU A 19 10.91 26.33 -13.89
N ILE A 20 10.23 25.20 -14.10
CA ILE A 20 9.96 24.68 -15.45
C ILE A 20 8.55 25.11 -15.82
N SER A 21 8.46 26.19 -16.60
CA SER A 21 7.23 26.55 -17.32
C SER A 21 7.31 25.91 -18.70
N VAL A 22 6.47 24.91 -18.96
CA VAL A 22 6.27 24.38 -20.32
C VAL A 22 4.86 24.76 -20.76
N SER A 23 4.84 25.66 -21.73
CA SER A 23 3.68 26.18 -22.45
C SER A 23 2.97 25.09 -23.26
N GLY A 24 1.67 25.29 -23.45
CA GLY A 24 0.70 24.28 -23.86
C GLY A 24 0.78 23.77 -25.30
N GLY A 25 0.40 22.50 -25.44
CA GLY A 25 -0.29 22.00 -26.63
C GLY A 25 -1.70 21.63 -26.21
N PHE A 26 -2.72 22.31 -26.76
CA PHE A 26 -4.10 21.83 -26.69
C PHE A 26 -4.19 20.59 -27.57
N SER A 27 -3.79 19.47 -26.99
CA SER A 27 -3.94 18.16 -27.62
C SER A 27 -5.40 17.76 -27.44
N LEU A 28 -6.15 17.69 -28.54
CA LEU A 28 -7.41 16.94 -28.58
C LEU A 28 -7.06 15.45 -28.47
N THR A 29 -6.65 15.03 -27.27
CA THR A 29 -6.43 13.62 -26.97
C THR A 29 -7.77 12.95 -26.73
N PRO A 30 -7.92 11.67 -27.14
CA PRO A 30 -9.05 10.85 -26.72
C PRO A 30 -8.93 10.59 -25.22
N THR A 31 -9.45 11.53 -24.42
CA THR A 31 -9.36 11.54 -22.95
C THR A 31 -9.98 10.28 -22.36
N ALA A 32 -11.00 9.69 -22.99
CA ALA A 32 -11.65 8.47 -22.54
C ALA A 32 -10.74 7.23 -22.58
N LEU A 33 -9.95 7.06 -23.65
CA LEU A 33 -9.01 5.93 -23.77
C LEU A 33 -7.81 6.12 -22.84
N ALA A 34 -7.33 7.36 -22.70
CA ALA A 34 -6.25 7.69 -21.77
C ALA A 34 -6.67 7.51 -20.30
N ALA A 35 -7.92 7.88 -19.95
CA ALA A 35 -8.47 7.68 -18.61
C ALA A 35 -8.59 6.20 -18.26
N GLY A 36 -9.14 5.37 -19.15
CA GLY A 36 -9.23 3.92 -18.94
C GLY A 36 -7.86 3.24 -18.80
N ALA A 37 -6.89 3.63 -19.62
CA ALA A 37 -5.51 3.14 -19.50
C ALA A 37 -4.86 3.56 -18.16
N SER A 38 -5.13 4.78 -17.68
CA SER A 38 -4.64 5.25 -16.38
C SER A 38 -5.28 4.50 -15.21
N GLU A 39 -6.57 4.18 -15.30
CA GLU A 39 -7.30 3.42 -14.30
C GLU A 39 -6.77 2.00 -14.19
N GLN A 40 -6.62 1.31 -15.33
CA GLN A 40 -6.04 -0.03 -15.38
C GLN A 40 -4.65 -0.05 -14.74
N ALA A 41 -3.77 0.90 -15.09
CA ALA A 41 -2.43 0.98 -14.52
C ALA A 41 -2.47 1.20 -13.00
N ASN A 42 -3.38 2.04 -12.50
CA ASN A 42 -3.56 2.28 -11.06
C ASN A 42 -4.03 1.01 -10.33
N ILE A 43 -4.97 0.26 -10.89
CA ILE A 43 -5.45 -1.00 -10.29
C ILE A 43 -4.34 -2.05 -10.28
N GLU A 44 -3.53 -2.13 -11.32
CA GLU A 44 -2.35 -3.01 -11.33
C GLU A 44 -1.33 -2.63 -10.24
N VAL A 45 -1.16 -1.34 -9.94
CA VAL A 45 -0.36 -0.89 -8.79
C VAL A 45 -0.97 -1.40 -7.48
N MET A 46 -2.29 -1.28 -7.30
CA MET A 46 -2.97 -1.78 -6.09
C MET A 46 -2.77 -3.29 -5.92
N ILE A 47 -2.87 -4.08 -6.98
CA ILE A 47 -2.62 -5.53 -6.95
C ILE A 47 -1.18 -5.83 -6.51
N ARG A 48 -0.19 -5.10 -7.04
CA ARG A 48 1.21 -5.28 -6.61
C ARG A 48 1.42 -4.92 -5.14
N GLN A 49 0.74 -3.89 -4.64
CA GLN A 49 0.77 -3.51 -3.22
C GLN A 49 0.15 -4.59 -2.33
N LEU A 50 -0.96 -5.22 -2.76
CA LEU A 50 -1.55 -6.36 -2.06
C LEU A 50 -0.59 -7.55 -1.98
N ASN A 51 0.12 -7.86 -3.06
CA ASN A 51 1.13 -8.93 -3.05
C ASN A 51 2.28 -8.61 -2.07
N ALA A 52 2.77 -7.37 -2.06
CA ALA A 52 3.80 -6.94 -1.13
C ALA A 52 3.33 -6.99 0.33
N LEU A 53 2.05 -6.69 0.59
CA LEU A 53 1.43 -6.81 1.90
C LEU A 53 1.34 -8.28 2.34
N GLU A 54 0.90 -9.17 1.45
CA GLU A 54 0.84 -10.63 1.70
C GLU A 54 2.24 -11.19 2.05
N ASP A 55 3.26 -10.79 1.31
CA ASP A 55 4.65 -11.17 1.57
C ASP A 55 5.20 -10.62 2.89
N SER A 56 4.82 -9.39 3.25
CA SER A 56 5.16 -8.81 4.55
C SER A 56 4.48 -9.59 5.68
N ALA A 57 3.19 -9.87 5.55
CA ALA A 57 2.41 -10.63 6.52
C ALA A 57 3.01 -12.03 6.76
N ARG A 58 3.37 -12.75 5.69
CA ARG A 58 3.99 -14.08 5.77
C ARG A 58 5.33 -14.07 6.50
N ARG A 59 6.18 -13.07 6.22
CA ARG A 59 7.45 -12.89 6.95
C ARG A 59 7.23 -12.60 8.42
N SER A 60 6.27 -11.74 8.75
CA SER A 60 5.90 -11.44 10.13
C SER A 60 5.37 -12.68 10.87
N ALA A 61 4.55 -13.51 10.20
CA ALA A 61 4.05 -14.76 10.76
C ALA A 61 5.17 -15.74 11.16
N THR A 62 6.29 -15.75 10.42
CA THR A 62 7.43 -16.62 10.70
C THR A 62 8.17 -16.23 11.98
N ILE A 63 8.11 -14.96 12.38
CA ILE A 63 8.82 -14.42 13.55
C ILE A 63 7.90 -14.14 14.75
N ALA A 64 6.58 -14.31 14.62
CA ALA A 64 5.58 -13.91 15.62
C ALA A 64 5.53 -14.79 16.90
N SER A 65 6.54 -15.61 17.14
CA SER A 65 6.57 -16.58 18.24
C SER A 65 7.07 -15.94 19.54
N GLU A 66 6.29 -15.00 20.09
CA GLU A 66 6.57 -14.36 21.38
C GLU A 66 5.84 -15.09 22.52
N PRO A 67 6.57 -15.72 23.47
CA PRO A 67 5.97 -16.41 24.61
C PRO A 67 5.14 -15.44 25.47
N GLY A 68 3.92 -15.85 25.83
CA GLY A 68 3.09 -15.11 26.79
C GLY A 68 2.18 -14.02 26.22
N GLN A 69 2.13 -13.83 24.89
CA GLN A 69 1.10 -12.96 24.30
C GLN A 69 -0.29 -13.61 24.40
N ARG A 70 -1.28 -12.85 24.88
CA ARG A 70 -2.68 -13.28 24.97
C ARG A 70 -3.45 -13.06 23.67
N TYR A 71 -2.98 -12.13 22.85
CA TYR A 71 -3.57 -11.79 21.57
C TYR A 71 -2.54 -11.97 20.47
N HIS A 72 -2.92 -12.65 19.41
CA HIS A 72 -2.08 -12.87 18.24
C HIS A 72 -2.76 -12.33 17.00
N PHE A 73 -1.96 -11.92 16.02
CA PHE A 73 -2.46 -11.52 14.73
C PHE A 73 -2.82 -12.76 13.89
N ASP A 74 -4.05 -12.80 13.36
CA ASP A 74 -4.55 -13.88 12.49
C ASP A 74 -4.05 -13.67 11.06
N TYR A 75 -2.81 -14.10 10.80
CA TYR A 75 -2.17 -13.96 9.48
C TYR A 75 -2.92 -14.73 8.39
N GLU A 76 -3.49 -15.89 8.71
CA GLU A 76 -4.26 -16.71 7.76
C GLU A 76 -5.54 -16.00 7.33
N ARG A 77 -6.25 -15.40 8.28
CA ARG A 77 -7.45 -14.62 7.98
C ARG A 77 -7.14 -13.35 7.18
N LEU A 78 -6.02 -12.67 7.48
CA LEU A 78 -5.57 -11.55 6.66
C LEU A 78 -5.25 -11.99 5.24
N ALA A 79 -4.53 -13.10 5.06
CA ALA A 79 -4.19 -13.63 3.73
C ALA A 79 -5.44 -13.92 2.89
N GLY A 80 -6.48 -14.52 3.50
CA GLY A 80 -7.76 -14.74 2.85
C GLY A 80 -8.45 -13.46 2.40
N ASP A 81 -8.44 -12.41 3.23
CA ASP A 81 -9.02 -11.11 2.87
C ASP A 81 -8.22 -10.41 1.75
N ILE A 82 -6.88 -10.46 1.79
CA ILE A 82 -6.01 -9.95 0.72
C ILE A 82 -6.33 -10.65 -0.61
N GLN A 83 -6.45 -11.98 -0.60
CA GLN A 83 -6.79 -12.75 -1.79
C GLN A 83 -8.15 -12.35 -2.36
N ARG A 84 -9.17 -12.17 -1.49
CA ARG A 84 -10.51 -11.73 -1.90
C ARG A 84 -10.49 -10.35 -2.57
N VAL A 85 -9.80 -9.38 -1.98
CA VAL A 85 -9.67 -8.04 -2.57
C VAL A 85 -8.93 -8.11 -3.91
N ARG A 86 -7.82 -8.87 -3.96
CA ARG A 86 -7.05 -9.07 -5.20
C ARG A 86 -7.91 -9.69 -6.31
N GLN A 87 -8.73 -10.68 -5.97
CA GLN A 87 -9.66 -11.29 -6.92
C GLN A 87 -10.70 -10.28 -7.43
N GLY A 88 -11.32 -9.48 -6.55
CA GLY A 88 -12.29 -8.47 -6.97
C GLY A 88 -11.68 -7.41 -7.91
N LEU A 89 -10.45 -6.98 -7.67
CA LEU A 89 -9.73 -6.07 -8.57
C LEU A 89 -9.42 -6.73 -9.93
N GLN A 90 -9.07 -8.01 -9.96
CA GLN A 90 -8.82 -8.75 -11.20
C GLN A 90 -10.12 -8.97 -12.00
N GLU A 91 -11.22 -9.27 -11.34
CA GLU A 91 -12.55 -9.39 -11.94
C GLU A 91 -13.00 -8.06 -12.55
N TYR A 92 -12.68 -6.92 -11.91
CA TYR A 92 -12.94 -5.60 -12.49
C TYR A 92 -12.14 -5.33 -13.77
N LEU A 93 -10.86 -5.71 -13.81
CA LEU A 93 -10.03 -5.58 -15.01
C LEU A 93 -10.44 -6.53 -16.14
N THR A 94 -11.05 -7.66 -15.80
CA THR A 94 -11.47 -8.71 -16.74
C THR A 94 -12.93 -9.10 -16.51
N PRO A 95 -13.88 -8.19 -16.75
CA PRO A 95 -15.28 -8.43 -16.42
C PRO A 95 -15.81 -9.62 -17.21
N SER A 96 -16.21 -10.67 -16.47
CA SER A 96 -16.86 -11.83 -17.07
C SER A 96 -18.29 -11.47 -17.46
N ARG A 97 -18.76 -12.01 -18.60
CA ARG A 97 -20.18 -11.93 -18.98
C ARG A 97 -21.08 -12.90 -18.20
N ALA A 98 -20.52 -13.70 -17.30
CA ALA A 98 -21.29 -14.52 -16.38
C ALA A 98 -21.99 -13.65 -15.34
N GLN A 99 -23.08 -14.17 -14.77
CA GLN A 99 -23.79 -13.47 -13.70
C GLN A 99 -22.84 -13.21 -12.51
N PRO A 100 -22.86 -12.01 -11.89
CA PRO A 100 -21.99 -11.71 -10.75
C PRO A 100 -22.18 -12.77 -9.67
N ARG A 101 -21.07 -13.36 -9.22
CA ARG A 101 -21.09 -14.21 -8.03
C ARG A 101 -21.25 -13.30 -6.83
N ASP A 102 -21.99 -13.76 -5.83
CA ASP A 102 -22.13 -13.02 -4.57
C ASP A 102 -20.73 -12.84 -3.96
N PRO A 103 -20.24 -11.59 -3.77
CA PRO A 103 -18.89 -11.37 -3.27
C PRO A 103 -18.80 -11.85 -1.83
N ALA A 104 -17.84 -12.75 -1.56
CA ALA A 104 -17.61 -13.24 -0.22
C ALA A 104 -17.20 -12.09 0.72
N GLU A 105 -17.86 -11.98 1.88
CA GLU A 105 -17.57 -10.95 2.87
C GLU A 105 -16.13 -11.02 3.38
N LEU A 106 -15.53 -9.86 3.63
CA LEU A 106 -14.23 -9.75 4.31
C LEU A 106 -14.40 -10.10 5.78
N ALA A 107 -13.44 -10.81 6.34
CA ALA A 107 -13.47 -11.23 7.72
C ALA A 107 -13.35 -10.04 8.68
N GLY A 108 -12.48 -9.06 8.38
CA GLY A 108 -12.40 -7.77 9.06
C GLY A 108 -11.96 -7.77 10.54
N LYS A 109 -11.77 -8.95 11.16
CA LYS A 109 -11.28 -9.13 12.54
C LYS A 109 -10.08 -10.07 12.56
N TYR A 110 -8.88 -9.56 12.84
CA TYR A 110 -7.62 -10.34 12.74
C TYR A 110 -6.98 -10.65 14.10
N THR A 111 -7.76 -10.74 15.17
CA THR A 111 -7.24 -11.02 16.51
C THR A 111 -7.62 -12.43 16.94
N LEU A 112 -6.62 -13.28 17.17
CA LEU A 112 -6.77 -14.55 17.86
C LEU A 112 -6.53 -14.31 19.35
N THR A 113 -7.44 -14.75 20.21
CA THR A 113 -7.21 -14.77 21.66
C THR A 113 -6.69 -16.15 22.03
N GLY A 114 -5.54 -16.22 22.70
CA GLY A 114 -4.95 -17.47 23.17
C GLY A 114 -5.92 -18.17 24.13
N GLY A 115 -6.50 -19.27 23.68
CA GLY A 115 -7.44 -20.04 24.49
C GLY A 115 -8.27 -21.05 23.71
N ARG A 116 -7.67 -22.20 23.35
CA ARG A 116 -8.37 -23.47 23.56
C ARG A 116 -7.87 -24.02 24.89
N MET A 117 -8.52 -23.63 25.98
CA MET A 117 -8.57 -24.51 27.14
C MET A 117 -9.53 -25.66 26.76
N PRO A 118 -9.17 -26.93 26.99
CA PRO A 118 -10.05 -28.08 26.79
C PRO A 118 -11.28 -28.03 27.70
#